data_AF-A0A941EV34-F1
#
_entry.id   AF-A0A941EV34-F1
#
_cell.length_a   1.000
_cell.length_b   1.000
_cell.length_c   1.000
_cell.angle_alpha   90.00
_cell.angle_beta   90.00
_cell.angle_gamma   90.00
#
_symmetry.space_group_name_H-M   'P 1'
#
loop_
_entity.id
_entity.type
_entity.pdbx_description
1 polymer ?
#
loop_
_entity_poly.entity_id
_entity_poly.type
_entity_poly.pdbx_seq_one_letter_code
_entity_poly.pdbx_strand_id
1 'polypeptide(L)'
;MRCMIAGQPFYLEAPQVEAAMRGAEPEPLRGACAQVGGRWYPVMQIGAAVTGQDRRDFTSADVSRALASLGLTCRSAPPVAL
;
A
#
# COMPACT_ATOMS: atom_id res chain seq x y z
N MET A 1 13.52 -5.03 2.66
CA MET A 1 13.25 -6.00 1.57
C MET A 1 13.36 -5.30 0.22
N ARG A 2 13.90 -5.96 -0.81
CA ARG A 2 13.87 -5.41 -2.18
C ARG A 2 12.58 -5.87 -2.87
N CYS A 3 11.73 -4.94 -3.31
CA CYS A 3 10.54 -5.23 -4.10
C CYS A 3 10.58 -4.50 -5.44
N MET A 4 9.91 -5.07 -6.44
CA MET A 4 9.70 -4.40 -7.72
C MET A 4 8.30 -3.80 -7.73
N ILE A 5 8.20 -2.49 -7.91
CA ILE A 5 6.94 -1.76 -8.11
C ILE A 5 7.09 -0.97 -9.41
N ALA A 6 6.13 -1.06 -10.32
CA ALA A 6 6.21 -0.43 -11.65
C ALA A 6 7.48 -0.82 -12.46
N GLY A 7 8.02 -2.02 -12.24
CA GLY A 7 9.30 -2.43 -12.85
C GLY A 7 10.54 -1.69 -12.32
N GLN A 8 10.41 -0.87 -11.27
CA GLN A 8 11.51 -0.21 -10.57
C GLN A 8 11.81 -0.91 -9.24
N PRO A 9 13.10 -1.08 -8.88
CA PRO A 9 13.47 -1.66 -7.60
C PRO A 9 13.34 -0.63 -6.47
N PHE A 10 12.60 -1.00 -5.43
CA PHE A 10 12.50 -0.26 -4.18
C PHE A 10 13.06 -1.08 -3.03
N TYR A 11 13.73 -0.40 -2.11
CA TYR A 11 14.11 -0.95 -0.82
C TYR A 11 13.13 -0.43 0.20
N LEU A 12 12.19 -1.29 0.60
CA LEU A 12 11.16 -0.95 1.57
C LEU A 12 11.32 -1.78 2.83
N GLU A 13 11.02 -1.14 3.95
CA GLU A 13 10.90 -1.75 5.27
C GLU A 13 9.59 -1.30 5.93
N ALA A 14 8.98 -2.16 6.74
CA ALA A 14 7.72 -1.84 7.41
C ALA A 14 7.75 -0.50 8.19
N PRO A 15 8.83 -0.13 8.93
CA PRO A 15 8.90 1.15 9.62
C PRO A 15 8.88 2.36 8.68
N GLN A 16 9.43 2.23 7.47
CA GLN A 16 9.41 3.29 6.46
C GLN A 16 8.00 3.48 5.90
N VAL A 17 7.26 2.38 5.71
CA VAL A 17 5.83 2.44 5.32
C VAL A 17 5.02 3.16 6.40
N GLU A 18 5.23 2.82 7.68
CA GLU A 18 4.56 3.51 8.79
C GLU A 18 4.91 4.99 8.89
N ALA A 19 6.19 5.35 8.66
CA ALA A 19 6.63 6.73 8.66
C ALA A 19 5.98 7.53 7.51
N ALA A 20 5.94 6.96 6.30
CA ALA A 20 5.32 7.60 5.13
C ALA A 20 3.80 7.81 5.30
N MET A 21 3.13 6.91 6.01
CA MET A 21 1.69 6.99 6.27
C MET A 21 1.32 7.79 7.52
N ARG A 22 2.30 8.31 8.27
CA ARG A 22 2.04 9.04 9.50
C ARG A 22 1.28 10.33 9.20
N GLY A 23 0.10 10.48 9.81
CA GLY A 23 -0.75 11.66 9.63
C GLY A 23 -1.56 11.65 8.32
N ALA A 24 -1.41 10.64 7.47
CA ALA A 24 -2.27 10.47 6.30
C ALA A 24 -3.69 10.11 6.75
N GLU A 25 -4.69 10.75 6.16
CA GLU A 25 -6.08 10.34 6.32
C GLU A 25 -6.39 9.16 5.39
N PRO A 26 -7.01 8.07 5.91
CA PRO A 26 -7.45 6.97 5.07
C PRO A 26 -8.44 7.42 3.99
N GLU A 27 -8.13 7.10 2.75
CA GLU A 27 -9.09 7.21 1.66
C GLU A 27 -10.18 6.12 1.77
N PRO A 28 -11.34 6.33 1.12
CA PRO A 28 -12.40 5.32 1.09
C PRO A 28 -11.91 3.94 0.62
N LEU A 29 -12.17 2.92 1.43
CA LEU A 29 -11.72 1.54 1.19
C LEU A 29 -12.58 0.86 0.10
N ARG A 30 -12.29 1.14 -1.17
CA ARG A 30 -13.04 0.61 -2.32
C ARG A 30 -12.46 -0.68 -2.92
N GLY A 31 -11.42 -1.26 -2.31
CA GLY A 31 -10.70 -2.42 -2.85
C GLY A 31 -9.59 -2.89 -1.93
N ALA A 32 -8.49 -3.40 -2.49
CA ALA A 32 -7.36 -3.89 -1.72
C ALA A 32 -6.85 -2.84 -0.72
N CYS A 33 -6.70 -3.24 0.53
CA CYS A 33 -6.27 -2.41 1.64
C CYS A 33 -5.25 -3.13 2.53
N ALA A 34 -4.44 -2.36 3.23
CA ALA A 34 -3.49 -2.88 4.22
C ALA A 34 -3.57 -2.07 5.52
N GLN A 35 -3.27 -2.74 6.62
CA GLN A 35 -3.22 -2.11 7.94
C GLN A 35 -1.82 -1.51 8.18
N VAL A 36 -1.76 -0.20 8.43
CA VAL A 36 -0.54 0.54 8.76
C VAL A 36 -0.78 1.33 10.04
N GLY A 37 0.04 1.14 11.07
CA GLY A 37 -0.15 1.82 12.36
C GLY A 37 -1.54 1.63 12.96
N GLY A 38 -2.15 0.46 12.78
CA GLY A 38 -3.50 0.13 13.27
C GLY A 38 -4.67 0.62 12.41
N ARG A 39 -4.44 1.47 11.40
CA ARG A 39 -5.49 1.98 10.49
C ARG A 39 -5.43 1.28 9.13
N TRP A 40 -6.59 1.10 8.49
CA TRP A 40 -6.67 0.54 7.14
C TRP A 40 -6.57 1.64 6.10
N TYR A 41 -5.73 1.43 5.09
CA TYR A 41 -5.58 2.32 3.95
C TYR A 41 -5.69 1.54 2.64
N PRO A 42 -6.19 2.13 1.54
CA PRO A 42 -6.10 1.53 0.22
C PRO A 42 -4.64 1.28 -0.15
N VAL A 43 -4.32 0.12 -0.71
CA VAL A 43 -2.93 -0.19 -1.11
C VAL A 43 -2.39 0.81 -2.13
N MET A 44 -3.25 1.37 -2.97
CA MET A 44 -2.86 2.40 -3.95
C MET A 44 -2.48 3.74 -3.29
N GLN A 45 -3.10 4.07 -2.16
CA GLN A 45 -2.72 5.24 -1.36
C GLN A 45 -1.35 5.01 -0.72
N ILE A 46 -1.13 3.84 -0.12
CA ILE A 46 0.15 3.47 0.50
C ILE A 46 1.27 3.45 -0.55
N GLY A 47 1.02 2.83 -1.70
CA GLY A 47 1.98 2.76 -2.80
C GLY A 47 2.45 4.15 -3.23
N ALA A 48 1.50 5.07 -3.50
CA ALA A 48 1.84 6.42 -3.92
C ALA A 48 2.61 7.21 -2.84
N ALA A 49 2.23 7.07 -1.57
CA ALA A 49 2.91 7.75 -0.46
C ALA A 49 4.36 7.26 -0.27
N VAL A 50 4.59 5.96 -0.45
CA VAL A 50 5.88 5.32 -0.19
C VAL A 50 6.83 5.44 -1.39
N THR A 51 6.33 5.33 -2.63
CA THR A 51 7.17 5.38 -3.83
C THR A 51 7.29 6.78 -4.42
N GLY A 52 6.36 7.69 -4.11
CA GLY A 52 6.24 8.99 -4.77
C GLY A 52 5.80 8.91 -6.23
N GLN A 53 5.44 7.73 -6.74
CA GLN A 53 5.03 7.52 -8.13
C GLN A 53 3.53 7.81 -8.33
N ASP A 54 3.15 8.05 -9.58
CA ASP A 54 1.74 8.18 -9.94
C ASP A 54 1.04 6.81 -9.79
N ARG A 55 -0.22 6.81 -9.34
CA ARG A 55 -1.00 5.58 -9.18
C ARG A 55 -1.21 4.82 -10.49
N ARG A 56 -1.01 5.46 -11.64
CA ARG A 56 -1.08 4.83 -12.96
C ARG A 56 0.15 3.97 -13.28
N ASP A 57 1.24 4.15 -12.55
CA ASP A 57 2.51 3.46 -12.84
C ASP A 57 2.58 2.06 -12.22
N PHE A 58 1.73 1.75 -11.24
CA PHE A 58 1.72 0.45 -10.54
C PHE A 58 0.31 -0.07 -10.30
N THR A 59 0.20 -1.36 -9.98
CA THR A 59 -1.08 -2.01 -9.71
C THR A 59 -1.30 -2.24 -8.22
N SER A 60 -2.57 -2.36 -7.82
CA SER A 60 -2.92 -2.73 -6.45
C SER A 60 -2.37 -4.11 -6.07
N ALA A 61 -2.22 -5.02 -7.03
CA ALA A 61 -1.68 -6.36 -6.81
C ALA A 61 -0.18 -6.31 -6.49
N ASP A 62 0.59 -5.49 -7.21
CA ASP A 62 2.03 -5.32 -6.97
C ASP A 62 2.27 -4.75 -5.57
N VAL A 63 1.53 -3.70 -5.20
CA VAL A 63 1.66 -3.07 -3.89
C VAL A 63 1.20 -4.00 -2.78
N SER A 64 0.07 -4.71 -2.95
CA SER A 64 -0.40 -5.69 -1.95
C SER A 64 0.63 -6.78 -1.70
N ARG A 65 1.25 -7.30 -2.77
CA ARG A 65 2.30 -8.32 -2.65
C ARG A 65 3.52 -7.78 -1.90
N ALA A 66 3.97 -6.57 -2.26
CA ALA A 66 5.09 -5.93 -1.59
C ALA A 66 4.81 -5.73 -0.08
N LEU A 67 3.65 -5.17 0.27
CA LEU A 67 3.25 -4.94 1.66
C LEU A 67 3.10 -6.24 2.46
N ALA A 68 2.50 -7.28 1.87
CA ALA A 68 2.39 -8.59 2.51
C ALA A 68 3.78 -9.22 2.77
N SER A 69 4.71 -9.10 1.84
CA SER A 69 6.09 -9.58 2.03
C SER A 69 6.91 -8.78 3.05
N LEU A 70 6.48 -7.57 3.40
CA LEU A 70 7.00 -6.80 4.54
C LEU A 70 6.34 -7.19 5.87
N GLY A 71 5.38 -8.13 5.86
CA GLY A 71 4.64 -8.58 7.04
C GLY A 71 3.43 -7.71 7.39
N LEU A 72 3.03 -6.75 6.53
CA LEU A 72 1.81 -5.98 6.77
C LEU A 72 0.57 -6.83 6.46
N THR A 73 -0.47 -6.67 7.28
CA THR A 73 -1.74 -7.37 7.07
C THR A 73 -2.50 -6.71 5.91
N CYS A 74 -2.72 -7.47 4.84
CA CYS A 74 -3.46 -7.03 3.65
C CYS A 74 -4.82 -7.74 3.54
N ARG A 75 -5.83 -7.07 3.00
CA ARG A 75 -7.15 -7.62 2.68
C ARG A 75 -7.61 -7.11 1.32
N SER A 76 -8.30 -7.96 0.56
CA SER A 76 -9.19 -7.46 -0.49
C SER A 76 -10.49 -7.03 0.19
N ALA A 77 -10.83 -5.74 0.16
CA ALA A 77 -12.18 -5.35 0.53
C ALA A 77 -13.17 -5.98 -0.47
N PRO A 78 -14.31 -6.52 -0.01
CA PRO A 78 -15.40 -6.85 -0.93
C PRO A 78 -15.77 -5.58 -1.72
N PRO A 79 -16.21 -5.69 -2.99
CA PRO A 79 -16.69 -4.53 -3.72
C PRO A 79 -17.73 -3.82 -2.86
N VAL A 80 -17.63 -2.48 -2.76
CA VAL A 80 -18.59 -1.68 -2.01
C VAL A 80 -19.98 -2.06 -2.54
N ALA A 81 -20.85 -2.58 -1.67
CA ALA A 81 -22.24 -2.74 -2.04
C ALA A 81 -22.78 -1.32 -2.27
N LEU A 82 -23.15 -1.04 -3.52
CA LEU A 82 -23.82 0.20 -3.92
C LEU A 82 -25.20 0.28 -3.25
#